data_AF-A0A9Q3II09-F1
#
_entry.id   AF-A0A9Q3II09-F1
#
_cell.length_a   1.000
_cell.length_b   1.000
_cell.length_c   1.000
_cell.angle_alpha   90.00
_cell.angle_beta   90.00
_cell.angle_gamma   90.00
#
_symmetry.space_group_name_H-M   'P 1'
#
loop_
_entity.id
_entity.type
_entity.pdbx_description
1 polymer ?
#
loop_
_entity_poly.entity_id
_entity_poly.type
_entity_poly.pdbx_seq_one_letter_code
_entity_poly.pdbx_strand_id
1 'polypeptide(L)'
;MHGIYIYNSKNRNITIGKNKEMKFSLEIYHISSHDPPEELLNEFREGQFSTTLTSKQKISLLKMLRKNRPAFSIGEEPLGKIRVRDIELYLDVERPYPSILRRTPYPESLETRKEIEKHIKELLEMDVIRKIKHNAIVEITTPVLITWNYGKSRLCGDFRALNNYTKADSYPIPRIPHALDKLAKAKHITKMACM
;
A
#
# COMPACT_ATOMS: atom_id res chain seq x y z
N MET A 1 -14.79 21.61 18.47
CA MET A 1 -14.28 20.27 18.11
C MET A 1 -14.54 20.03 16.63
N HIS A 2 -13.50 20.08 15.79
CA HIS A 2 -13.58 19.74 14.37
C HIS A 2 -13.02 18.33 14.21
N GLY A 3 -13.85 17.37 13.83
CA GLY A 3 -13.46 15.97 13.63
C GLY A 3 -13.57 15.59 12.16
N ILE A 4 -12.50 15.07 11.58
CA ILE A 4 -12.50 14.44 10.26
C ILE A 4 -12.64 12.94 10.50
N TYR A 5 -13.80 12.38 10.14
CA TYR A 5 -14.05 10.94 10.26
C TYR A 5 -13.88 10.28 8.89
N ILE A 6 -12.90 9.38 8.78
CA ILE A 6 -12.65 8.57 7.59
C ILE A 6 -13.16 7.16 7.89
N TYR A 7 -14.25 6.75 7.26
CA TYR A 7 -14.58 5.33 7.15
C TYR A 7 -14.68 4.97 5.67
N ASN A 8 -14.45 3.70 5.33
CA ASN A 8 -14.34 3.22 3.95
C ASN A 8 -15.65 2.58 3.44
N SER A 9 -15.77 2.55 2.11
CA SER A 9 -16.58 1.70 1.23
C SER A 9 -18.08 1.98 1.14
N LYS A 10 -18.53 2.29 -0.09
CA LYS A 10 -19.91 2.44 -0.63
C LYS A 10 -20.63 3.79 -0.45
N ASN A 11 -20.24 4.79 -1.26
CA ASN A 11 -20.88 6.11 -1.50
C ASN A 11 -20.80 7.11 -0.34
N ARG A 12 -19.77 7.99 -0.33
CA ARG A 12 -19.53 8.95 0.75
C ARG A 12 -19.33 10.38 0.26
N ASN A 13 -19.98 11.29 0.98
CA ASN A 13 -19.79 12.73 0.91
C ASN A 13 -18.76 13.18 1.96
N ILE A 14 -17.86 14.10 1.58
CA ILE A 14 -16.92 14.76 2.50
C ILE A 14 -17.61 16.01 3.07
N THR A 15 -17.45 16.31 4.35
CA THR A 15 -17.92 17.56 4.95
C THR A 15 -16.74 18.27 5.61
N ILE A 16 -16.47 19.51 5.21
CA ILE A 16 -15.39 20.33 5.77
C ILE A 16 -16.03 21.51 6.52
N GLY A 17 -15.79 21.59 7.83
CA GLY A 17 -16.29 22.68 8.69
C GLY A 17 -17.55 22.32 9.49
N LYS A 18 -18.09 23.29 10.24
CA LYS A 18 -19.25 23.11 11.15
C LYS A 18 -20.57 22.82 10.42
N ASN A 19 -20.62 23.00 9.09
CA ASN A 19 -21.85 22.99 8.32
C ASN A 19 -22.09 21.60 7.70
N LYS A 20 -23.04 20.83 8.27
CA LYS A 20 -23.39 19.46 7.84
C LYS A 20 -24.01 19.36 6.44
N GLU A 21 -24.27 20.49 5.80
CA GLU A 21 -24.94 20.57 4.49
C GLU A 21 -23.97 20.60 3.30
N MET A 22 -22.69 20.94 3.48
CA MET A 22 -21.69 20.85 2.40
C MET A 22 -21.22 19.41 2.24
N LYS A 23 -22.03 18.61 1.56
CA LYS A 23 -21.74 17.25 1.14
C LYS A 23 -20.94 17.30 -0.17
N PHE A 24 -19.64 17.06 -0.12
CA PHE A 24 -18.83 16.84 -1.32
C PHE A 24 -18.92 15.36 -1.71
N SER A 25 -19.85 15.01 -2.60
CA SER A 25 -19.81 13.73 -3.31
C SER A 25 -18.64 13.77 -4.31
N LEU A 26 -17.72 12.83 -4.18
CA LEU A 26 -16.88 12.45 -5.33
C LEU A 26 -17.71 11.46 -6.13
N GLU A 27 -18.49 11.99 -7.08
CA GLU A 27 -19.17 11.15 -8.07
C GLU A 27 -18.10 10.59 -9.01
N ILE A 28 -17.89 9.28 -8.94
CA ILE A 28 -16.98 8.55 -9.80
C ILE A 28 -17.72 8.31 -11.12
N TYR A 29 -17.31 9.02 -12.16
CA TYR A 29 -17.78 8.78 -13.51
C TYR A 29 -16.66 8.17 -14.37
N HIS A 30 -16.99 7.12 -15.10
CA HIS A 30 -16.17 6.64 -16.21
C HIS A 30 -16.07 7.76 -17.24
N ILE A 31 -14.84 8.15 -17.59
CA ILE A 31 -14.58 9.18 -18.59
C ILE A 31 -14.99 8.62 -19.96
N SER A 32 -16.09 9.15 -20.50
CA SER A 32 -16.47 8.97 -21.91
C SER A 32 -15.59 9.88 -22.76
N SER A 33 -15.08 9.32 -23.85
CA SER A 33 -14.14 9.86 -24.81
C SER A 33 -14.68 11.10 -25.54
N HIS A 34 -14.09 12.27 -25.28
CA HIS A 34 -13.93 13.34 -26.25
C HIS A 34 -12.74 14.24 -25.82
N ASP A 35 -11.60 13.96 -26.46
CA ASP A 35 -10.28 14.64 -26.58
C ASP A 35 -9.81 15.72 -25.58
N PRO A 36 -8.55 15.64 -25.07
CA PRO A 36 -7.32 15.73 -25.91
C PRO A 36 -6.27 14.63 -25.63
N PRO A 37 -5.14 14.63 -26.34
CA PRO A 37 -4.80 13.61 -27.35
C PRO A 37 -4.91 12.18 -26.80
N GLU A 38 -5.57 11.30 -27.57
CA GLU A 38 -5.92 9.92 -27.23
C GLU A 38 -4.80 9.08 -26.59
N GLU A 39 -3.53 9.37 -26.86
CA GLU A 39 -2.39 8.64 -26.26
C GLU A 39 -2.19 8.95 -24.77
N LEU A 40 -2.39 10.19 -24.31
CA LEU A 40 -2.09 10.60 -22.93
C LEU A 40 -3.18 10.22 -21.92
N LEU A 41 -4.44 10.19 -22.35
CA LEU A 41 -5.56 9.73 -21.52
C LEU A 41 -5.52 8.20 -21.32
N ASN A 42 -5.00 7.46 -22.30
CA ASN A 42 -4.84 6.01 -22.21
C ASN A 42 -3.73 5.59 -21.23
N GLU A 43 -2.69 6.41 -21.03
CA GLU A 43 -1.63 6.13 -20.04
C GLU A 43 -2.14 6.19 -18.58
N PHE A 44 -3.14 7.03 -18.30
CA PHE A 44 -3.74 7.20 -16.97
C PHE A 44 -5.17 6.65 -16.93
N ARG A 45 -5.40 5.45 -17.48
CA ARG A 45 -6.71 4.79 -17.57
C ARG A 45 -7.50 4.71 -16.26
N GLU A 46 -6.83 4.74 -15.12
CA GLU A 46 -7.44 4.73 -13.77
C GLU A 46 -7.56 6.13 -13.12
N GLY A 47 -7.06 7.17 -13.79
CA GLY A 47 -7.01 8.53 -13.28
C GLY A 47 -8.38 9.21 -13.30
N GLN A 48 -8.95 9.47 -12.13
CA GLN A 48 -10.16 10.28 -11.99
C GLN A 48 -9.77 11.76 -11.91
N PHE A 49 -10.18 12.54 -12.91
CA PHE A 49 -9.99 13.99 -12.91
C PHE A 49 -11.29 14.69 -12.50
N SER A 50 -11.17 15.79 -11.74
CA SER A 50 -12.34 16.63 -11.43
C SER A 50 -12.93 17.26 -12.69
N THR A 51 -14.25 17.30 -12.78
CA THR A 51 -15.02 17.97 -13.83
C THR A 51 -14.82 19.49 -13.85
N THR A 52 -14.37 20.06 -12.73
CA THR A 52 -14.11 21.51 -12.57
C THR A 52 -12.83 22.00 -13.26
N LEU A 53 -11.99 21.09 -13.76
CA LEU A 53 -10.73 21.45 -14.42
C LEU A 53 -10.97 21.91 -15.86
N THR A 54 -10.43 23.07 -16.21
CA THR A 54 -10.41 23.57 -17.59
C THR A 54 -9.49 22.72 -18.48
N SER A 55 -9.72 22.72 -19.79
CA SER A 55 -8.91 21.95 -20.76
C SER A 55 -7.42 22.31 -20.69
N LYS A 56 -7.09 23.59 -20.45
CA LYS A 56 -5.70 24.05 -20.27
C LYS A 56 -5.06 23.46 -19.00
N GLN A 57 -5.79 23.40 -17.90
CA GLN A 57 -5.31 22.81 -16.64
C GLN A 57 -5.12 21.30 -16.77
N LYS A 58 -6.03 20.60 -17.46
CA LYS A 58 -5.90 19.16 -17.73
C LYS A 58 -4.61 18.85 -18.50
N ILE A 59 -4.35 19.61 -19.57
CA ILE A 59 -3.12 19.44 -20.37
C ILE A 59 -1.87 19.73 -19.52
N SER A 60 -1.90 20.79 -18.69
CA SER A 60 -0.78 21.12 -17.79
C SER A 60 -0.52 20.01 -16.77
N LEU A 61 -1.57 19.42 -16.20
CA LEU A 61 -1.48 18.31 -15.26
C LEU A 61 -0.88 17.06 -15.92
N LEU A 62 -1.37 16.67 -17.10
CA LEU A 62 -0.85 15.52 -17.85
C LEU A 62 0.65 15.70 -18.17
N LYS A 63 1.07 16.91 -18.57
CA LYS A 63 2.50 17.22 -18.76
C LYS A 63 3.31 17.02 -17.49
N MET A 64 2.78 17.44 -16.34
CA MET A 64 3.45 17.28 -15.05
C MET A 64 3.54 15.81 -14.62
N LEU A 65 2.47 15.04 -14.82
CA LEU A 65 2.45 13.59 -14.51
C LEU A 65 3.48 12.85 -15.37
N ARG A 66 3.50 13.15 -16.68
CA ARG A 66 4.49 12.56 -17.60
C ARG A 66 5.92 12.93 -17.24
N LYS A 67 6.18 14.19 -16.87
CA LYS A 67 7.50 14.64 -16.41
C LYS A 67 7.98 13.86 -15.18
N ASN A 68 7.06 13.54 -14.27
CA ASN A 68 7.33 12.83 -13.02
C ASN A 68 6.94 11.35 -13.07
N ARG A 69 6.85 10.75 -14.27
CA ARG A 69 6.49 9.34 -14.47
C ARG A 69 7.20 8.37 -13.51
N PRO A 70 8.53 8.43 -13.28
CA PRO A 70 9.20 7.45 -12.41
C PRO A 70 8.81 7.54 -10.92
N ALA A 71 8.12 8.60 -10.50
CA ALA A 71 7.63 8.74 -9.13
C ALA A 71 6.27 8.04 -8.89
N PHE A 72 5.58 7.63 -9.95
CA PHE A 72 4.27 6.98 -9.88
C PHE A 72 4.40 5.52 -10.30
N SER A 73 3.93 4.61 -9.46
CA SER A 73 3.76 3.21 -9.82
C SER A 73 2.46 3.06 -10.64
N ILE A 74 2.58 2.82 -11.95
CA ILE A 74 1.42 2.61 -12.81
C ILE A 74 1.33 1.12 -13.15
N GLY A 75 0.28 0.44 -12.66
CA GLY A 75 0.02 -0.96 -13.01
C GLY A 75 1.06 -1.94 -12.47
N GLU A 76 1.61 -2.77 -13.36
CA GLU A 76 2.53 -3.89 -13.07
C GLU A 76 4.01 -3.48 -12.98
N GLU A 77 4.31 -2.18 -12.93
CA GLU A 77 5.67 -1.68 -12.77
C GLU A 77 6.29 -2.18 -11.45
N PRO A 78 7.61 -2.50 -11.44
CA PRO A 78 8.26 -3.11 -10.29
C PRO A 78 8.21 -2.19 -9.07
N LEU A 79 8.06 -2.81 -7.90
CA LEU A 79 8.02 -2.11 -6.62
C LEU A 79 9.25 -1.20 -6.44
N GLY A 80 9.02 -0.04 -5.83
CA GLY A 80 10.09 0.89 -5.49
C GLY A 80 11.12 0.24 -4.56
N LYS A 81 12.41 0.36 -4.87
CA LYS A 81 13.51 -0.19 -4.05
C LYS A 81 14.35 0.91 -3.45
N ILE A 82 14.31 1.04 -2.12
CA ILE A 82 15.18 1.95 -1.38
C ILE A 82 16.51 1.24 -1.10
N ARG A 83 17.63 1.83 -1.53
CA ARG A 83 19.00 1.27 -1.34
C ARG A 83 19.82 2.00 -0.27
N VAL A 84 19.18 2.81 0.56
CA VAL A 84 19.88 3.73 1.49
C VAL A 84 20.51 2.98 2.65
N ARG A 85 19.80 2.02 3.26
CA ARG A 85 20.29 1.26 4.40
C ARG A 85 19.51 -0.04 4.54
N ASP A 86 20.20 -1.10 4.94
CA ASP A 86 19.56 -2.32 5.40
C ASP A 86 18.91 -2.10 6.78
N ILE A 87 17.75 -2.71 6.98
CA ILE A 87 17.02 -2.64 8.26
C ILE A 87 17.53 -3.78 9.15
N GLU A 88 18.08 -3.41 10.31
CA GLU A 88 18.47 -4.37 11.36
C GLU A 88 17.28 -4.59 12.30
N LEU A 89 16.97 -5.86 12.56
CA LEU A 89 15.96 -6.27 13.54
C LEU A 89 16.65 -6.84 14.77
N TYR A 90 16.37 -6.27 15.93
CA TYR A 90 16.90 -6.73 17.21
C TYR A 90 15.88 -7.62 17.92
N LEU A 91 16.33 -8.77 18.41
CA LEU A 91 15.51 -9.68 19.21
C LEU A 91 15.87 -9.53 20.70
N ASP A 92 14.88 -9.72 21.57
CA ASP A 92 15.04 -9.71 23.03
C ASP A 92 15.58 -11.04 23.58
N VAL A 93 15.92 -11.99 22.70
CA VAL A 93 16.46 -13.30 23.03
C VAL A 93 17.77 -13.56 22.30
N GLU A 94 18.70 -14.23 22.98
CA GLU A 94 19.97 -14.67 22.42
C GLU A 94 19.89 -16.12 21.93
N ARG A 95 20.94 -16.55 21.22
CA ARG A 95 21.05 -17.94 20.76
C ARG A 95 21.42 -18.86 21.94
N PRO A 96 20.87 -20.08 22.01
CA PRO A 96 19.95 -20.70 21.04
C PRO A 96 18.51 -20.16 21.16
N TYR A 97 17.88 -19.89 20.02
CA TYR A 97 16.53 -19.34 20.00
C TYR A 97 15.47 -20.34 20.48
N PRO A 98 14.39 -19.86 21.13
CA PRO A 98 13.25 -20.69 21.50
C PRO A 98 12.66 -21.47 20.33
N SER A 99 12.26 -22.73 20.56
CA SER A 99 11.66 -23.60 19.54
C SER A 99 10.41 -23.01 18.88
N ILE A 100 9.69 -22.13 19.58
CA ILE A 100 8.51 -21.42 19.05
C ILE A 100 8.84 -20.49 17.87
N LEU A 101 10.09 -20.06 17.71
CA LEU A 101 10.56 -19.29 16.55
C LEU A 101 10.82 -20.17 15.32
N ARG A 102 10.86 -21.51 15.48
CA ARG A 102 11.03 -22.48 14.40
C ARG A 102 9.72 -23.22 14.13
N ARG A 103 8.80 -22.54 13.46
CA ARG A 103 7.45 -23.05 13.20
C ARG A 103 7.38 -23.82 11.89
N THR A 104 6.61 -24.92 11.89
CA THR A 104 6.30 -25.71 10.70
C THR A 104 5.19 -25.04 9.87
N PRO A 105 5.14 -25.27 8.56
CA PRO A 105 4.01 -24.86 7.72
C PRO A 105 2.69 -25.45 8.22
N TYR A 106 1.60 -24.71 8.04
CA TYR A 106 0.27 -25.23 8.32
C TYR A 106 -0.15 -26.28 7.28
N PRO A 107 -0.96 -27.28 7.66
CA PRO A 107 -1.60 -28.17 6.70
C PRO A 107 -2.58 -27.38 5.84
N GLU A 108 -2.44 -27.46 4.52
CA GLU A 108 -3.26 -26.69 3.57
C GLU A 108 -3.94 -27.61 2.54
N SER A 109 -5.09 -27.17 2.03
CA SER A 109 -5.75 -27.85 0.92
C SER A 109 -4.93 -27.73 -0.38
N LEU A 110 -5.21 -28.60 -1.35
CA LEU A 110 -4.55 -28.56 -2.66
C LEU A 110 -4.78 -27.22 -3.39
N GLU A 111 -5.97 -26.64 -3.25
CA GLU A 111 -6.32 -25.34 -3.85
C GLU A 111 -5.51 -24.21 -3.20
N THR A 112 -5.47 -24.17 -1.87
CA THR A 112 -4.70 -23.15 -1.14
C THR A 112 -3.21 -23.26 -1.47
N ARG A 113 -2.68 -24.47 -1.58
CA ARG A 113 -1.28 -24.69 -1.93
C ARG A 113 -0.92 -24.15 -3.32
N LYS A 114 -1.79 -24.34 -4.32
CA LYS A 114 -1.60 -23.78 -5.67
C LYS A 114 -1.53 -22.25 -5.64
N GLU A 115 -2.40 -21.61 -4.85
CA GLU A 115 -2.38 -20.16 -4.68
C GLU A 115 -1.11 -19.69 -3.96
N ILE A 116 -0.65 -20.40 -2.92
CA ILE A 116 0.63 -20.09 -2.26
C ILE A 116 1.79 -20.15 -3.26
N GLU A 117 1.86 -21.21 -4.05
CA GLU A 117 2.93 -21.38 -5.06
C GLU A 117 2.89 -20.27 -6.12
N LYS A 118 1.69 -19.86 -6.55
CA LYS A 118 1.49 -18.72 -7.46
C LYS A 118 2.04 -17.42 -6.86
N HIS A 119 1.62 -17.05 -5.64
CA HIS A 119 2.09 -15.83 -4.96
C HIS A 119 3.60 -15.85 -4.72
N ILE A 120 4.18 -17.00 -4.33
CA ILE A 120 5.62 -17.14 -4.14
C ILE A 120 6.38 -16.91 -5.45
N LYS A 121 5.86 -17.43 -6.57
CA LYS A 121 6.48 -17.22 -7.90
C LYS A 121 6.47 -15.75 -8.29
N GLU A 122 5.35 -15.07 -8.13
CA GLU A 122 5.22 -13.63 -8.40
C GLU A 122 6.20 -12.81 -7.54
N LEU A 123 6.31 -13.10 -6.24
CA LEU A 123 7.24 -12.40 -5.33
C LEU A 123 8.71 -12.67 -5.64
N LEU A 124 9.04 -13.85 -6.19
CA LEU A 124 10.40 -14.17 -6.66
C LEU A 124 10.73 -13.40 -7.94
N GLU A 125 9.79 -13.30 -8.88
CA GLU A 125 9.95 -12.53 -10.12
C GLU A 125 10.11 -11.03 -9.84
N MET A 126 9.45 -10.53 -8.78
CA MET A 126 9.55 -9.14 -8.32
C MET A 126 10.79 -8.83 -7.44
N ASP A 127 11.68 -9.80 -7.21
CA ASP A 127 12.86 -9.65 -6.32
C ASP A 127 12.51 -9.20 -4.88
N VAL A 128 11.30 -9.53 -4.41
CA VAL A 128 10.84 -9.21 -3.03
C VAL A 128 11.32 -10.27 -2.04
N ILE A 129 11.30 -11.54 -2.47
CA ILE A 129 11.77 -12.68 -1.69
C ILE A 129 12.90 -13.40 -2.42
N ARG A 130 13.69 -14.18 -1.69
CA ARG A 130 14.78 -14.99 -2.26
C ARG A 130 14.84 -16.35 -1.62
N LYS A 131 15.32 -17.33 -2.37
CA LYS A 131 15.63 -18.66 -1.82
C LYS A 131 16.83 -18.56 -0.88
N ILE A 132 16.74 -19.25 0.24
CA ILE A 132 17.84 -19.41 1.18
C ILE A 132 18.86 -20.40 0.57
N LYS A 133 20.16 -20.13 0.74
CA LYS A 133 21.23 -21.02 0.24
C LYS A 133 21.20 -22.35 1.00
N HIS A 134 21.50 -23.45 0.31
CA HIS A 134 21.49 -24.80 0.88
C HIS A 134 22.34 -24.97 2.15
N ASN A 135 23.41 -24.20 2.30
CA ASN A 135 24.33 -24.29 3.44
C ASN A 135 23.98 -23.33 4.58
N ALA A 136 22.90 -22.57 4.48
CA ALA A 136 22.52 -21.60 5.51
C ALA A 136 21.74 -22.28 6.64
N ILE A 137 22.17 -22.02 7.88
CA ILE A 137 21.46 -22.48 9.07
C ILE A 137 20.22 -21.59 9.25
N VAL A 138 19.03 -22.18 9.16
CA VAL A 138 17.76 -21.49 9.36
C VAL A 138 17.27 -21.75 10.78
N GLU A 139 17.41 -20.77 11.66
CA GLU A 139 17.01 -20.89 13.07
C GLU A 139 15.60 -20.35 13.34
N ILE A 140 15.09 -19.50 12.45
CA ILE A 140 13.77 -18.85 12.57
C ILE A 140 12.95 -19.15 11.32
N THR A 141 11.74 -19.66 11.49
CA THR A 141 10.79 -19.94 10.41
C THR A 141 9.38 -19.49 10.79
N THR A 142 8.72 -18.82 9.86
CA THR A 142 7.34 -18.34 10.02
C THR A 142 6.45 -18.96 8.93
N PRO A 143 5.32 -19.60 9.27
CA PRO A 143 4.43 -20.15 8.28
C PRO A 143 3.66 -19.05 7.56
N VAL A 144 3.24 -19.35 6.34
CA VAL A 144 2.37 -18.50 5.52
C VAL A 144 1.02 -19.18 5.33
N LEU A 145 -0.02 -18.38 5.13
CA LEU A 145 -1.38 -18.83 4.85
C LEU A 145 -2.01 -17.96 3.77
N ILE A 146 -3.08 -18.44 3.15
CA ILE A 146 -3.90 -17.64 2.23
C ILE A 146 -5.13 -17.12 2.96
N THR A 147 -5.39 -15.82 2.78
CA THR A 147 -6.66 -15.22 3.16
C THR A 147 -7.43 -14.84 1.89
N TRP A 148 -8.72 -15.18 1.87
CA TRP A 148 -9.59 -14.89 0.74
C TRP A 148 -10.42 -13.65 1.05
N ASN A 149 -10.47 -12.71 0.10
CA ASN A 149 -11.30 -11.52 0.23
C ASN A 149 -11.87 -11.11 -1.14
N TYR A 150 -13.20 -11.05 -1.24
CA TYR A 150 -13.94 -10.73 -2.47
C TYR A 150 -13.46 -11.51 -3.70
N GLY A 151 -13.19 -12.81 -3.55
CA GLY A 151 -12.72 -13.68 -4.64
C GLY A 151 -11.24 -13.54 -5.00
N LYS A 152 -10.48 -12.69 -4.29
CA LYS A 152 -9.02 -12.58 -4.44
C LYS A 152 -8.31 -13.25 -3.26
N SER A 153 -7.26 -14.01 -3.57
CA SER A 153 -6.35 -14.60 -2.58
C SER A 153 -5.27 -13.60 -2.17
N ARG A 154 -4.82 -13.67 -0.90
CA ARG A 154 -3.70 -12.88 -0.37
C ARG A 154 -2.80 -13.76 0.48
N LEU A 155 -1.50 -13.75 0.19
CA LEU A 155 -0.48 -14.42 1.00
C LEU A 155 -0.19 -13.64 2.28
N CYS A 156 -0.38 -14.26 3.44
CA CYS A 156 -0.16 -13.66 4.75
C CYS A 156 0.83 -14.49 5.57
N GLY A 157 1.88 -13.86 6.10
CA GLY A 157 2.83 -14.48 7.04
C GLY A 157 2.37 -14.35 8.50
N ASP A 158 2.50 -15.42 9.28
CA ASP A 158 2.13 -15.43 10.70
C ASP A 158 3.30 -15.05 11.62
N PHE A 159 3.61 -13.76 11.68
CA PHE A 159 4.74 -13.22 12.45
C PHE A 159 4.48 -13.07 13.96
N ARG A 160 3.37 -13.59 14.51
CA ARG A 160 3.01 -13.38 15.93
C ARG A 160 4.09 -13.86 16.89
N ALA A 161 4.64 -15.05 16.63
CA ALA A 161 5.74 -15.58 17.45
C ALA A 161 6.98 -14.70 17.35
N LEU A 162 7.37 -14.30 16.14
CA LEU A 162 8.53 -13.43 15.92
C LEU A 162 8.37 -12.08 16.64
N ASN A 163 7.21 -11.43 16.45
CA ASN A 163 6.91 -10.11 17.03
C ASN A 163 7.00 -10.08 18.56
N ASN A 164 6.68 -11.18 19.24
CA ASN A 164 6.80 -11.26 20.71
C ASN A 164 8.25 -11.22 21.20
N TYR A 165 9.20 -11.57 20.34
CA TYR A 165 10.64 -11.55 20.65
C TYR A 165 11.36 -10.42 19.93
N THR A 166 10.68 -9.58 19.16
CA THR A 166 11.27 -8.45 18.45
C THR A 166 11.21 -7.20 19.32
N LYS A 167 12.35 -6.56 19.52
CA LYS A 167 12.43 -5.29 20.22
C LYS A 167 11.67 -4.22 19.43
N ALA A 168 10.69 -3.58 20.07
CA ALA A 168 9.89 -2.54 19.42
C ALA A 168 10.74 -1.33 19.04
N ASP A 169 10.68 -0.92 17.78
CA ASP A 169 11.27 0.34 17.33
C ASP A 169 10.41 1.51 17.84
N SER A 170 11.04 2.41 18.60
CA SER A 170 10.39 3.58 19.17
C SER A 170 10.46 4.76 18.19
N TYR A 171 9.87 4.59 17.00
CA TYR A 171 9.69 5.69 16.06
C TYR A 171 8.32 6.35 16.28
N PRO A 172 8.24 7.61 16.73
CA PRO A 172 6.97 8.24 17.07
C PRO A 172 6.17 8.55 15.80
N ILE A 173 5.12 7.77 15.55
CA ILE A 173 4.13 8.11 14.54
C ILE A 173 3.28 9.27 15.08
N PRO A 174 3.24 10.43 14.38
CA PRO A 174 2.48 11.57 14.85
C PRO A 174 1.00 11.22 14.91
N ARG A 175 0.35 11.57 16.03
CA ARG A 175 -1.10 11.41 16.16
C ARG A 175 -1.83 12.29 15.14
N ILE A 176 -2.93 11.78 14.59
CA ILE A 176 -3.72 12.43 13.54
C ILE A 176 -4.06 13.90 13.86
N PRO A 177 -4.51 14.29 15.07
CA PRO A 177 -4.84 15.69 15.36
C PRO A 177 -3.66 16.65 15.18
N HIS A 178 -2.46 16.24 15.62
CA HIS A 178 -1.26 17.06 15.47
C HIS A 178 -0.85 17.25 14.01
N ALA A 179 -1.07 16.24 13.17
CA ALA A 179 -0.85 16.37 11.73
C ALA A 179 -1.89 17.31 11.09
N LEU A 180 -3.15 17.25 11.53
CA LEU A 180 -4.22 18.12 11.03
C LEU A 180 -4.07 19.58 11.44
N ASP A 181 -3.63 19.87 12.66
CA ASP A 181 -3.37 21.24 13.11
C ASP A 181 -2.32 21.94 12.24
N LYS A 182 -1.30 21.20 11.79
CA LYS A 182 -0.30 21.70 10.84
C LYS A 182 -0.89 21.99 9.45
N LEU A 183 -1.92 21.25 9.04
CA LEU A 183 -2.61 21.43 7.77
C LEU A 183 -3.65 22.55 7.80
N ALA A 184 -4.10 23.00 8.97
CA ALA A 184 -5.20 23.96 9.13
C ALA A 184 -4.96 25.32 8.44
N LYS A 185 -3.70 25.72 8.22
CA LYS A 185 -3.33 26.97 7.53
C LYS A 185 -3.05 26.79 6.04
N ALA A 186 -3.10 25.56 5.52
CA ALA A 186 -2.79 25.28 4.12
C ALA A 186 -3.96 25.70 3.22
N LYS A 187 -3.65 26.43 2.13
CA LYS A 187 -4.63 26.82 1.09
C LYS A 187 -4.84 25.72 0.04
N HIS A 188 -3.83 24.88 -0.16
CA HIS A 188 -3.83 23.75 -1.10
C HIS A 188 -3.24 22.53 -0.41
N ILE A 189 -3.85 21.37 -0.62
CA ILE A 189 -3.43 20.09 -0.02
C ILE A 189 -3.21 19.08 -1.14
N THR A 190 -2.05 18.44 -1.12
CA THR A 190 -1.74 17.31 -2.00
C THR A 190 -1.53 16.07 -1.13
N LYS A 191 -2.22 14.98 -1.47
CA LYS A 191 -2.05 13.68 -0.82
C LYS A 191 -1.43 12.72 -1.80
N MET A 192 -0.30 12.14 -1.43
CA MET A 192 0.35 11.05 -2.15
C MET A 192 0.40 9.84 -1.21
N ALA A 193 0.24 8.65 -1.75
CA ALA A 193 0.43 7.40 -1.03
C ALA A 193 1.51 6.60 -1.76
N CYS A 194 2.51 6.14 -1.03
CA CYS A 194 3.42 5.10 -1.53
C CYS A 194 2.73 3.76 -1.33
N MET A 195 2.72 2.91 -2.36
CA MET A 195 2.46 1.48 -2.19
C MET A 195 3.73 0.76 -1.74
#